data_AF-A0AAW2PBA5-F1
#
_entry.id   AF-A0AAW2PBA5-F1
#
_cell.length_a   1.000
_cell.length_b   1.000
_cell.length_c   1.000
_cell.angle_alpha   90.00
_cell.angle_beta   90.00
_cell.angle_gamma   90.00
#
_symmetry.space_group_name_H-M   'P 1'
#
loop_
_entity.id
_entity.type
_entity.pdbx_description
1 polymer ?
#
loop_
_entity_poly.entity_id
_entity_poly.type
_entity_poly.pdbx_seq_one_letter_code
_entity_poly.pdbx_strand_id
1 'polypeptide(L)'
;MLHSLNKLSLENSRLQWEDITTKIGSLPLLQVPKLFNDAVIGPRWETVEGQFCRLTFPRIFGIDDLEYWTVAESSHFPCLKHLDLVEVCKLKKIPPSFGEIQTLEWIKLNDCSDSAVVSTKEIAEQQEEFGNQDFLVQVYIYGEPNYKLKSLASHNFRIF
;
A
#
# COMPACT_ATOMS: atom_id res chain seq x y z
N MET A 1 16.27 -22.60 -9.36
CA MET A 1 14.85 -22.71 -9.73
C MET A 1 14.03 -21.88 -8.76
N LEU A 2 13.56 -20.68 -9.15
CA LEU A 2 12.64 -19.82 -8.36
C LEU A 2 11.26 -19.66 -9.05
N HIS A 3 10.96 -20.49 -10.05
CA HIS A 3 9.80 -20.33 -10.95
C HIS A 3 8.44 -20.71 -10.34
N SER A 4 8.31 -20.81 -9.01
CA SER A 4 7.08 -21.24 -8.35
C SER A 4 6.68 -20.38 -7.13
N LEU A 5 7.50 -19.40 -6.73
CA LEU A 5 7.22 -18.62 -5.55
C LEU A 5 6.12 -17.59 -5.83
N ASN A 6 4.92 -17.84 -5.31
CA ASN A 6 3.76 -16.96 -5.46
C ASN A 6 3.40 -16.19 -4.18
N LYS A 7 3.93 -16.62 -3.03
CA LYS A 7 3.75 -15.99 -1.72
C LYS A 7 5.10 -15.89 -1.04
N LEU A 8 5.38 -14.74 -0.46
CA LEU A 8 6.59 -14.50 0.30
C LEU A 8 6.20 -13.75 1.56
N SER A 9 6.62 -14.24 2.72
CA SER A 9 6.52 -13.49 3.97
C SER A 9 7.92 -13.26 4.49
N LEU A 10 8.24 -12.01 4.79
CA LEU A 10 9.48 -11.60 5.42
C LEU A 10 9.15 -10.97 6.76
N GLU A 11 9.95 -11.29 7.77
CA GLU A 11 9.83 -10.76 9.12
C GLU A 11 11.23 -10.56 9.71
N ASN A 12 11.47 -9.44 10.39
CA ASN A 12 12.74 -9.11 11.06
C ASN A 12 13.99 -9.32 10.18
N SER A 13 13.81 -9.23 8.86
CA SER A 13 14.86 -9.52 7.87
C SER A 13 15.77 -8.31 7.61
N ARG A 14 15.30 -7.10 7.95
CA ARG A 14 16.04 -5.83 7.87
C ARG A 14 16.68 -5.58 6.51
N LEU A 15 15.98 -5.98 5.43
CA LEU A 15 16.41 -5.73 4.06
C LEU A 15 16.29 -4.25 3.73
N GLN A 16 17.05 -3.74 2.76
CA GLN A 16 16.79 -2.40 2.23
C GLN A 16 15.62 -2.44 1.25
N TRP A 17 14.90 -1.32 1.09
CA TRP A 17 13.87 -1.22 0.03
C TRP A 17 14.43 -1.51 -1.36
N GLU A 18 15.70 -1.16 -1.63
CA GLU A 18 16.39 -1.51 -2.86
C GLU A 18 16.50 -3.03 -3.05
N ASP A 19 16.73 -3.81 -2.00
CA ASP A 19 16.75 -5.27 -2.07
C ASP A 19 15.36 -5.83 -2.42
N ILE A 20 14.30 -5.26 -1.85
CA ILE A 20 12.92 -5.64 -2.15
C ILE A 20 12.62 -5.37 -3.62
N THR A 21 12.87 -4.16 -4.09
CA THR A 21 12.67 -3.72 -5.47
C THR A 21 13.47 -4.60 -6.46
N THR A 22 14.77 -4.80 -6.23
CA THR A 22 15.65 -5.50 -7.20
C THR A 22 15.51 -7.03 -7.17
N LYS A 23 15.37 -7.65 -5.99
CA LYS A 23 15.40 -9.12 -5.83
C LYS A 23 14.00 -9.74 -5.75
N ILE A 24 13.03 -9.03 -5.19
CA ILE A 24 11.66 -9.55 -4.99
C ILE A 24 10.73 -9.01 -6.06
N GLY A 25 10.87 -7.73 -6.44
CA GLY A 25 10.06 -7.10 -7.49
C GLY A 25 10.15 -7.79 -8.84
N SER A 26 11.27 -8.46 -9.14
CA SER A 26 11.49 -9.21 -10.37
C SER A 26 10.89 -10.63 -10.39
N LEU A 27 10.30 -11.09 -9.28
CA LEU A 27 9.72 -12.44 -9.20
C LEU A 27 8.41 -12.53 -10.00
N PRO A 28 8.37 -13.33 -11.10
CA PRO A 28 7.32 -13.23 -12.11
C PRO A 28 5.95 -13.78 -11.67
N LEU A 29 5.91 -14.58 -10.60
CA LEU A 29 4.69 -15.20 -10.08
C LEU A 29 4.28 -14.69 -8.69
N LEU A 30 5.02 -13.74 -8.12
CA LEU A 30 4.76 -13.27 -6.77
C LEU A 30 3.48 -12.44 -6.71
N GLN A 31 2.52 -12.89 -5.91
CA GLN A 31 1.22 -12.24 -5.72
C GLN A 31 1.07 -11.62 -4.33
N VAL A 32 1.71 -12.19 -3.32
CA VAL A 32 1.51 -11.82 -1.90
C VAL A 32 2.85 -11.72 -1.18
N PRO A 33 3.59 -10.60 -1.30
CA PRO A 33 4.60 -10.21 -0.35
C PRO A 33 3.90 -9.71 0.92
N LYS A 34 4.27 -10.30 2.05
CA LYS A 34 3.92 -9.77 3.37
C LYS A 34 5.20 -9.38 4.09
N LEU A 35 5.29 -8.11 4.45
CA LEU A 35 6.43 -7.53 5.14
C LEU A 35 5.98 -7.23 6.57
N PHE A 36 6.61 -7.87 7.54
CA PHE A 36 6.27 -7.75 8.97
C PHE A 36 7.46 -7.27 9.77
N ASN A 37 7.25 -6.41 10.77
CA ASN A 37 8.18 -6.13 11.88
C ASN A 37 9.64 -6.00 11.42
N ASP A 38 10.07 -4.81 11.00
CA ASP A 38 11.44 -4.56 10.53
C ASP A 38 11.90 -5.53 9.39
N ALA A 39 10.98 -6.13 8.62
CA ALA A 39 11.33 -6.92 7.44
C ALA A 39 12.15 -6.10 6.43
N VAL A 40 11.84 -4.81 6.34
CA VAL A 40 12.47 -3.84 5.47
C VAL A 40 12.78 -2.60 6.28
N ILE A 41 13.91 -1.97 5.98
CA ILE A 41 14.34 -0.73 6.57
C ILE A 41 14.68 0.31 5.50
N GLY A 42 14.71 1.57 5.92
CA GLY A 42 15.01 2.74 5.12
C GLY A 42 13.78 3.61 4.86
N PRO A 43 13.98 4.93 4.70
CA PRO A 43 12.87 5.88 4.63
C PRO A 43 12.19 5.99 3.27
N ARG A 44 12.73 5.34 2.24
CA ARG A 44 12.29 5.53 0.86
C ARG A 44 12.10 4.20 0.16
N TRP A 45 10.92 4.02 -0.40
CA TRP A 45 10.62 2.95 -1.33
C TRP A 45 10.28 3.50 -2.70
N GLU A 46 11.10 3.17 -3.69
CA GLU A 46 10.85 3.47 -5.10
C GLU A 46 10.55 2.18 -5.85
N THR A 47 9.44 2.16 -6.57
CA THR A 47 9.05 1.02 -7.42
C THR A 47 9.37 1.35 -8.87
N VAL A 48 10.01 0.41 -9.57
CA VAL A 48 10.44 0.60 -10.95
C VAL A 48 9.51 -0.17 -11.90
N GLU A 49 9.37 0.32 -13.13
CA GLU A 49 8.59 -0.32 -14.19
C GLU A 49 8.96 -1.81 -14.34
N GLY A 50 7.96 -2.66 -14.60
CA GLY A 50 8.15 -4.09 -14.83
C GLY A 50 8.38 -4.93 -13.57
N GLN A 51 8.36 -4.32 -12.38
CA GLN A 51 8.39 -5.03 -11.11
C GLN A 51 6.97 -5.26 -10.56
N PHE A 52 6.81 -6.28 -9.73
CA PHE A 52 5.54 -6.58 -9.03
C PHE A 52 4.33 -6.78 -9.96
N CYS A 53 4.55 -7.18 -11.22
CA CYS A 53 3.49 -7.28 -12.24
C CYS A 53 2.32 -8.22 -11.88
N ARG A 54 2.52 -9.16 -10.95
CA ARG A 54 1.48 -10.08 -10.47
C ARG A 54 1.04 -9.83 -9.03
N LEU A 55 1.50 -8.74 -8.43
CA LEU A 55 1.15 -8.38 -7.07
C LEU A 55 -0.35 -8.13 -6.96
N THR A 56 -1.04 -8.83 -6.04
CA THR A 56 -2.49 -8.69 -5.85
C THR A 56 -2.86 -8.19 -4.45
N PHE A 57 -2.17 -8.67 -3.40
CA PHE A 57 -2.56 -8.44 -2.00
C PHE A 57 -1.36 -8.17 -1.07
N PRO A 58 -0.52 -7.15 -1.31
CA PRO A 58 0.56 -6.77 -0.40
C PRO A 58 0.04 -6.45 0.99
N ARG A 59 0.79 -6.90 2.00
CA ARG A 59 0.62 -6.45 3.39
C ARG A 59 1.93 -5.91 3.92
N ILE A 60 1.87 -4.73 4.51
CA ILE A 60 2.99 -4.10 5.24
C ILE A 60 2.52 -3.88 6.67
N PHE A 61 3.23 -4.47 7.62
CA PHE A 61 2.88 -4.45 9.04
C PHE A 61 4.12 -4.07 9.86
N GLY A 62 4.01 -3.02 10.68
CA GLY A 62 5.07 -2.63 11.62
C GLY A 62 6.38 -2.25 10.92
N ILE A 63 6.28 -1.38 9.89
CA ILE A 63 7.44 -0.79 9.20
C ILE A 63 7.46 0.70 9.51
N ASP A 64 8.19 1.04 10.57
CA ASP A 64 8.13 2.36 11.20
C ASP A 64 9.04 3.40 10.55
N ASP A 65 9.94 3.02 9.65
CA ASP A 65 10.89 3.94 9.05
C ASP A 65 10.51 4.43 7.65
N LEU A 66 9.58 3.76 6.96
CA LEU A 66 9.08 4.17 5.65
C LEU A 66 8.38 5.54 5.74
N GLU A 67 8.98 6.57 5.13
CA GLU A 67 8.43 7.92 5.07
C GLU A 67 7.87 8.27 3.69
N TYR A 68 8.56 7.83 2.63
CA TYR A 68 8.24 8.18 1.25
C TYR A 68 8.12 6.93 0.40
N TRP A 69 6.95 6.76 -0.21
CA TRP A 69 6.71 5.74 -1.22
C TRP A 69 6.47 6.43 -2.56
N THR A 70 7.26 6.09 -3.57
CA THR A 70 7.19 6.68 -4.91
C THR A 70 6.95 5.59 -5.96
N VAL A 71 5.93 5.83 -6.77
CA VAL A 71 5.51 4.98 -7.89
C VAL A 71 5.30 5.91 -9.07
N ALA A 72 6.12 5.75 -10.12
CA ALA A 72 6.08 6.66 -11.27
C ALA A 72 4.75 6.56 -12.03
N GLU A 73 4.26 5.34 -12.25
CA GLU A 73 3.03 5.08 -13.01
C GLU A 73 2.19 3.97 -12.38
N SER A 74 0.87 4.07 -12.54
CA SER A 74 -0.10 3.05 -12.12
C SER A 74 0.14 1.69 -12.82
N SER A 75 0.72 1.73 -14.02
CA SER A 75 1.13 0.57 -14.83
C SER A 75 2.10 -0.37 -14.11
N HIS A 76 2.78 0.08 -13.04
CA HIS A 76 3.68 -0.73 -12.23
C HIS A 76 2.94 -1.82 -11.42
N PHE A 77 1.63 -1.66 -11.21
CA PHE A 77 0.81 -2.57 -10.40
C PHE A 77 -0.44 -3.04 -11.13
N PRO A 78 -0.32 -3.70 -12.29
CA PRO A 78 -1.47 -3.96 -13.16
C PRO A 78 -2.47 -4.96 -12.56
N CYS A 79 -2.06 -5.77 -11.58
CA CYS A 79 -2.87 -6.81 -10.95
C CYS A 79 -3.27 -6.48 -9.50
N LEU A 80 -2.93 -5.29 -8.99
CA LEU A 80 -3.11 -4.97 -7.58
C LEU A 80 -4.59 -4.81 -7.24
N LYS A 81 -5.06 -5.63 -6.31
CA LYS A 81 -6.46 -5.64 -5.86
C LYS A 81 -6.61 -5.00 -4.49
N HIS A 82 -5.78 -5.39 -3.53
CA HIS A 82 -5.83 -4.81 -2.18
C HIS A 82 -4.49 -4.28 -1.72
N LEU A 83 -4.50 -3.19 -0.96
CA LEU A 83 -3.36 -2.73 -0.18
C LEU A 83 -3.72 -2.77 1.31
N ASP A 84 -2.93 -3.47 2.12
CA ASP A 84 -3.13 -3.55 3.57
C ASP A 84 -1.90 -2.99 4.31
N LEU A 85 -2.06 -1.80 4.90
CA LEU A 85 -1.05 -1.13 5.71
C LEU A 85 -1.46 -1.15 7.16
N VAL A 86 -0.58 -1.63 8.04
CA VAL A 86 -0.81 -1.71 9.47
C VAL A 86 0.42 -1.17 10.20
N GLU A 87 0.25 -0.24 11.12
CA GLU A 87 1.36 0.33 11.91
C GLU A 87 2.48 0.86 10.98
N VAL A 88 2.10 1.67 9.99
CA VAL A 88 3.02 2.36 9.07
C VAL A 88 2.98 3.86 9.36
N CYS A 89 3.41 4.20 10.58
CA CYS A 89 3.12 5.48 11.23
C CYS A 89 3.86 6.69 10.64
N LYS A 90 4.94 6.47 9.88
CA LYS A 90 5.76 7.54 9.29
C LYS A 90 5.47 7.83 7.81
N LEU A 91 4.70 6.98 7.14
CA LEU A 91 4.42 7.14 5.71
C LEU A 91 3.65 8.44 5.47
N LYS A 92 4.17 9.35 4.66
CA LYS A 92 3.56 10.67 4.44
C LYS A 92 2.43 10.65 3.43
N LYS A 93 2.53 9.79 2.42
CA LYS A 93 1.54 9.71 1.34
C LYS A 93 1.56 8.33 0.71
N ILE A 94 0.38 7.82 0.35
CA ILE A 94 0.27 6.76 -0.65
C ILE A 94 0.40 7.40 -2.04
N PRO A 95 1.15 6.81 -2.99
CA PRO A 95 1.32 7.38 -4.32
C PRO A 95 -0.04 7.67 -5.00
N PRO A 96 -0.27 8.89 -5.54
CA PRO A 96 -1.53 9.24 -6.20
C PRO A 96 -1.89 8.34 -7.38
N SER A 97 -0.89 7.75 -8.05
CA SER A 97 -1.07 6.78 -9.13
C SER A 97 -1.93 5.57 -8.74
N PHE A 98 -2.13 5.29 -7.44
CA PHE A 98 -3.07 4.27 -6.99
C PHE A 98 -4.53 4.56 -7.38
N GLY A 99 -4.90 5.83 -7.54
CA GLY A 99 -6.25 6.19 -8.00
C GLY A 99 -6.52 5.86 -9.47
N GLU A 100 -5.48 5.56 -10.26
CA GLU A 100 -5.59 5.13 -11.66
C GLU A 100 -5.57 3.60 -11.82
N ILE A 101 -5.30 2.84 -10.75
CA ILE A 101 -5.25 1.38 -10.80
C ILE A 101 -6.68 0.83 -10.87
N GLN A 102 -7.13 0.45 -12.07
CA GLN A 102 -8.49 -0.06 -12.30
C GLN A 102 -8.79 -1.38 -11.59
N THR A 103 -7.77 -2.18 -11.29
CA THR A 103 -7.92 -3.47 -10.59
C THR A 103 -8.01 -3.31 -9.07
N LEU A 104 -7.76 -2.12 -8.55
CA LEU A 104 -7.75 -1.85 -7.12
C LEU A 104 -9.18 -1.82 -6.58
N GLU A 105 -9.47 -2.76 -5.69
CA GLU A 105 -10.78 -2.96 -5.06
C GLU A 105 -10.79 -2.36 -3.65
N TRP A 106 -9.65 -2.38 -2.95
CA TRP A 106 -9.63 -2.03 -1.53
C TRP A 106 -8.29 -1.49 -1.03
N ILE A 107 -8.34 -0.46 -0.17
CA ILE A 107 -7.21 -0.05 0.68
C ILE A 107 -7.65 -0.16 2.14
N LYS A 108 -6.81 -0.81 2.95
CA LYS A 108 -6.92 -0.82 4.40
C LYS A 108 -5.74 -0.11 5.03
N LEU A 109 -6.04 0.80 5.95
CA LEU A 109 -5.09 1.42 6.85
C LEU A 109 -5.51 1.08 8.27
N ASN A 110 -4.58 0.55 9.07
CA ASN A 110 -4.77 0.35 10.49
C ASN A 110 -3.60 1.02 11.22
N ASP A 111 -3.90 2.03 12.02
CA ASP A 111 -2.90 2.79 12.77
C ASP A 111 -1.76 3.33 11.87
N CYS A 112 -2.14 3.95 10.75
CA CYS A 112 -1.21 4.65 9.87
C CYS A 112 -1.28 6.16 10.11
N SER A 113 -0.29 6.89 9.58
CA SER A 113 -0.23 8.34 9.76
C SER A 113 -1.49 9.05 9.23
N ASP A 114 -1.91 10.14 9.88
CA ASP A 114 -2.99 11.02 9.41
C ASP A 114 -2.77 11.46 7.96
N SER A 115 -1.52 11.72 7.56
CA SER A 115 -1.17 12.13 6.21
C SER A 115 -1.36 11.01 5.17
N ALA A 116 -1.03 9.77 5.52
CA ALA A 116 -1.35 8.61 4.68
C ALA A 116 -2.86 8.45 4.54
N VAL A 117 -3.62 8.57 5.64
CA VAL A 117 -5.08 8.52 5.63
C VAL A 117 -5.67 9.57 4.71
N VAL A 118 -5.26 10.84 4.84
CA VAL A 118 -5.72 11.94 3.97
C VAL A 118 -5.41 11.64 2.50
N SER A 119 -4.22 11.12 2.18
CA SER A 119 -3.88 10.80 0.80
C SER A 119 -4.74 9.70 0.19
N THR A 120 -5.22 8.75 1.00
CA THR A 120 -6.15 7.72 0.51
C THR A 120 -7.55 8.23 0.27
N LYS A 121 -7.92 9.39 0.85
CA LYS A 121 -9.17 10.07 0.52
C LYS A 121 -9.13 10.60 -0.91
N GLU A 122 -8.02 11.26 -1.29
CA GLU A 122 -7.81 11.75 -2.66
C GLU A 122 -7.87 10.58 -3.67
N ILE A 123 -7.28 9.43 -3.34
CA ILE A 123 -7.34 8.20 -4.17
C ILE A 123 -8.78 7.70 -4.31
N ALA A 124 -9.58 7.71 -3.25
CA ALA A 124 -10.98 7.29 -3.29
C ALA A 124 -11.84 8.21 -4.15
N GLU A 125 -11.65 9.52 -4.03
CA GLU A 125 -12.35 10.52 -4.86
C GLU A 125 -11.98 10.35 -6.34
N GLN A 126 -10.70 10.12 -6.65
CA GLN A 126 -10.25 9.88 -8.03
C GLN A 126 -10.85 8.60 -8.64
N GLN A 127 -10.89 7.49 -7.88
CA GLN A 127 -11.53 6.25 -8.33
C GLN A 127 -13.03 6.46 -8.60
N GLU A 128 -13.71 7.25 -7.76
CA GLU A 128 -15.12 7.61 -7.94
C GLU A 128 -15.34 8.44 -9.21
N GLU A 129 -14.48 9.42 -9.48
CA GLU A 129 -14.48 10.23 -10.71
C GLU A 129 -14.27 9.38 -11.98
N PHE A 130 -13.49 8.30 -11.88
CA PHE A 130 -13.33 7.31 -12.96
C PHE A 130 -14.46 6.28 -13.04
N GLY A 131 -15.49 6.40 -12.19
CA GLY A 131 -16.67 5.54 -12.19
C GLY A 131 -16.50 4.23 -11.42
N ASN A 132 -15.42 4.04 -10.68
CA ASN A 132 -15.21 2.88 -9.82
C ASN A 132 -15.92 3.07 -8.47
N GLN A 133 -17.22 2.80 -8.45
CA GLN A 133 -18.07 2.93 -7.27
C GLN A 133 -17.87 1.80 -6.23
N ASP A 134 -17.20 0.72 -6.62
CA ASP A 134 -16.98 -0.46 -5.77
C ASP A 134 -15.67 -0.37 -4.97
N PHE A 135 -14.79 0.59 -5.29
CA PHE A 135 -13.56 0.83 -4.55
C PHE A 135 -13.85 1.29 -3.12
N LEU A 136 -13.19 0.66 -2.14
CA LEU A 136 -13.37 0.99 -0.73
C LEU A 136 -12.03 1.32 -0.04
N VAL A 137 -12.04 2.35 0.80
CA VAL A 137 -11.01 2.61 1.79
C VAL A 137 -11.57 2.35 3.18
N GLN A 138 -10.84 1.58 3.99
CA GLN A 138 -11.15 1.34 5.39
C GLN A 138 -10.00 1.77 6.28
N VAL A 139 -10.29 2.67 7.21
CA VAL A 139 -9.33 3.22 8.14
C VAL A 139 -9.72 2.79 9.54
N TYR A 140 -8.79 2.19 10.26
CA TYR A 140 -8.93 1.78 11.66
C TYR A 140 -7.93 2.59 12.48
N ILE A 141 -8.42 3.31 13.48
CA ILE A 141 -7.58 4.18 14.32
C ILE A 141 -7.66 3.70 15.76
N TYR A 142 -6.51 3.52 16.42
CA TYR A 142 -6.49 3.23 17.85
C TYR A 142 -6.67 4.53 18.65
N GLY A 143 -7.64 4.54 19.56
CA GLY A 143 -8.00 5.73 20.35
C GLY A 143 -9.07 6.59 19.66
N GLU A 144 -9.26 7.83 20.13
CA GLU A 144 -10.25 8.73 19.54
C GLU A 144 -9.69 9.36 18.25
N PRO A 145 -10.29 9.10 17.07
CA PRO A 145 -9.86 9.72 15.84
C PRO A 145 -9.96 11.24 15.93
N ASN A 146 -8.96 11.95 15.40
CA ASN A 146 -9.04 13.40 15.26
C ASN A 146 -10.31 13.79 14.47
N TYR A 147 -11.03 14.82 14.93
CA TYR A 147 -12.24 15.32 14.27
C TYR A 147 -12.06 15.56 12.76
N LYS A 148 -10.86 16.02 12.36
CA LYS A 148 -10.50 16.20 10.95
C LYS A 148 -10.60 14.90 10.16
N LEU A 149 -10.09 13.79 10.69
CA LEU A 149 -10.19 12.49 10.04
C LEU A 149 -11.63 12.02 9.98
N LYS A 150 -12.39 12.11 11.08
CA LYS A 150 -13.81 11.71 11.10
C LYS A 150 -14.62 12.41 9.99
N SER A 151 -14.29 13.67 9.68
CA SER A 151 -14.95 14.45 8.63
C SER A 151 -14.69 13.97 7.19
N LEU A 152 -13.69 13.10 6.97
CA LEU A 152 -13.38 12.52 5.66
C LEU A 152 -14.33 11.37 5.26
N ALA A 153 -15.10 10.84 6.21
CA ALA A 153 -15.95 9.68 5.97
C ALA A 153 -16.96 9.91 4.83
N SER A 154 -17.05 8.93 3.92
CA SER A 154 -17.99 8.87 2.79
C SER A 154 -18.39 7.41 2.53
N HIS A 155 -19.24 7.16 1.53
CA HIS A 155 -19.72 5.80 1.22
C HIS A 155 -18.57 4.82 0.88
N ASN A 156 -17.57 5.32 0.16
CA ASN A 156 -16.34 4.64 -0.25
C ASN A 156 -15.15 4.85 0.70
N PHE A 157 -15.26 5.71 1.72
CA PHE A 157 -14.19 6.00 2.68
C PHE A 157 -14.70 5.85 4.12
N ARG A 158 -14.37 4.74 4.77
CA ARG A 158 -14.93 4.37 6.08
C ARG A 158 -13.87 4.46 7.17
N ILE A 159 -14.24 5.03 8.31
CA ILE A 159 -13.36 5.20 9.47
C ILE A 159 -14.01 4.50 10.65
N PHE A 160 -13.22 3.67 11.33
CA PHE A 160 -13.61 2.84 12.46
C PHE A 160 -12.74 3.15 13.68
#